data_AF-A0A7J3W5Q1-F1
#
_entry.id   AF-A0A7J3W5Q1-F1
#
_cell.length_a   1.000
_cell.length_b   1.000
_cell.length_c   1.000
_cell.angle_alpha   90.00
_cell.angle_beta   90.00
_cell.angle_gamma   90.00
#
_symmetry.space_group_name_H-M   'P 1'
#
loop_
_entity.id
_entity.type
_entity.pdbx_description
1 polymer ?
#
loop_
_entity_poly.entity_id
_entity_poly.type
_entity_poly.pdbx_seq_one_letter_code
_entity_poly.pdbx_strand_id
1 'polypeptide(L)'
;MRELNEKLSIISRVVVHPKYRTIGLGSKLVRETLPLVGTPYVEMPAVMAKYNPFAEKAGMRKIAEQPPPKEALKIAETLRQLGFNIQLLGSEKYVLSKLQTLSNEDLGKLRAAFAKNPHARFMKYFFPHLLYGYKKVYIEEINKADLKRLARLIKVCGFLMQRKVYLLWSK
;
A
#
# COMPACT_ATOMS: atom_id res chain seq x y z
N MET A 1 20.75 0.54 15.72
CA MET A 1 20.28 1.57 14.77
C MET A 1 21.42 2.38 14.15
N ARG A 2 22.45 2.79 14.91
CA ARG A 2 23.56 3.61 14.38
C ARG A 2 24.34 2.93 13.26
N GLU A 3 24.75 1.66 13.46
CA GLU A 3 25.47 0.88 12.46
C GLU A 3 24.69 0.65 11.16
N LEU A 4 23.35 0.55 11.23
CA LEU A 4 22.52 0.37 10.05
C LEU A 4 22.51 1.65 9.21
N ASN A 5 22.40 2.81 9.85
CA ASN A 5 22.40 4.10 9.16
C ASN A 5 23.76 4.42 8.51
N GLU A 6 24.85 3.88 9.05
CA GLU A 6 26.20 4.01 8.48
C GLU A 6 26.39 3.12 7.25
N LYS A 7 25.64 2.02 7.15
CA LYS A 7 25.81 1.00 6.10
C LYS A 7 24.71 1.01 5.02
N LEU A 8 23.54 1.55 5.32
CA LEU A 8 22.36 1.48 4.47
C LEU A 8 21.73 2.85 4.29
N SER A 9 21.46 3.21 3.04
CA SER A 9 20.64 4.37 2.68
C SER A 9 19.36 3.94 1.97
N ILE A 10 18.29 4.73 2.12
CA ILE A 10 16.99 4.41 1.52
C ILE A 10 16.59 5.52 0.54
N ILE A 11 16.33 5.14 -0.71
CA ILE A 11 15.67 6.02 -1.67
C ILE A 11 14.19 6.11 -1.31
N SER A 12 13.83 7.20 -0.62
CA SER A 12 12.45 7.44 -0.22
C SER A 12 11.55 7.83 -1.40
N ARG A 13 12.08 8.57 -2.38
CA ARG A 13 11.32 9.05 -3.54
C ARG A 13 12.24 9.44 -4.70
N VAL A 14 11.81 9.13 -5.92
CA VAL A 14 12.38 9.66 -7.16
C VAL A 14 11.29 10.46 -7.86
N VAL A 15 11.51 11.77 -8.04
CA VAL A 15 10.50 12.68 -8.59
C VAL A 15 11.00 13.23 -9.91
N VAL A 16 10.24 12.99 -10.98
CA VAL A 16 10.50 13.52 -12.32
C VAL A 16 9.32 14.37 -12.75
N HIS A 17 9.59 15.63 -13.09
CA HIS A 17 8.58 16.55 -13.61
C HIS A 17 7.93 15.97 -14.87
N PRO A 18 6.59 16.11 -15.08
CA PRO A 18 5.90 15.55 -16.25
C PRO A 18 6.58 15.82 -17.60
N LYS A 19 7.08 17.05 -17.80
CA LYS A 19 7.83 17.47 -19.00
C LYS A 19 9.05 16.60 -19.34
N TYR A 20 9.67 15.97 -18.34
CA TYR A 20 10.88 15.14 -18.49
C TYR A 20 10.62 13.66 -18.24
N ARG A 21 9.37 13.22 -18.27
CA ARG A 21 9.05 11.79 -18.26
C ARG A 21 9.42 11.17 -19.62
N THR A 22 9.42 9.83 -19.67
CA THR A 22 9.70 8.98 -20.86
C THR A 22 11.10 9.05 -21.48
N ILE A 23 11.94 10.04 -21.14
CA ILE A 23 13.33 10.15 -21.65
C ILE A 23 14.39 9.37 -20.84
N GLY A 24 13.96 8.50 -19.92
CA GLY A 24 14.88 7.71 -19.07
C GLY A 24 15.56 8.49 -17.93
N LEU A 25 15.20 9.76 -17.71
CA LEU A 25 15.81 10.63 -16.68
C LEU A 25 15.81 10.00 -15.28
N GLY A 26 14.73 9.31 -14.89
CA GLY A 26 14.65 8.65 -13.58
C GLY A 26 15.71 7.55 -13.38
N SER A 27 15.97 6.74 -14.40
CA SER A 27 17.04 5.73 -14.35
C SER A 27 18.43 6.37 -14.29
N LYS A 28 18.63 7.45 -15.07
CA LYS A 28 19.90 8.19 -15.08
C LYS A 28 20.20 8.79 -13.70
N LEU A 29 19.23 9.49 -13.10
CA LEU A 29 19.36 10.09 -11.77
C LEU A 29 19.74 9.03 -10.73
N VAL A 30 19.05 7.90 -10.70
CA VAL A 30 19.37 6.83 -9.73
C VAL A 30 20.77 6.27 -9.99
N ARG A 31 21.10 5.92 -11.25
CA ARG A 31 22.40 5.34 -11.60
C ARG A 31 23.57 6.25 -11.23
N GLU A 32 23.47 7.55 -11.49
CA GLU A 32 24.53 8.52 -11.23
C GLU A 32 24.66 8.87 -9.75
N THR A 33 23.57 8.78 -8.99
CA THR A 33 23.57 9.10 -7.56
C THR A 33 24.01 7.93 -6.69
N LEU A 34 23.69 6.68 -7.06
CA LEU A 34 24.01 5.48 -6.28
C LEU A 34 25.47 5.43 -5.78
N PRO A 35 26.51 5.66 -6.63
CA PRO A 35 27.90 5.66 -6.17
C PRO A 35 28.28 6.80 -5.22
N LEU A 36 27.48 7.86 -5.14
CA LEU A 36 27.75 9.08 -4.38
C LEU A 36 27.20 9.04 -2.95
N VAL A 37 26.32 8.08 -2.63
CA VAL A 37 25.56 8.02 -1.35
C VAL A 37 26.44 7.68 -0.14
N GLY A 38 27.71 7.31 -0.33
CA GLY A 38 28.68 7.07 0.74
C GLY A 38 28.44 5.80 1.55
N THR A 39 27.27 5.16 1.43
CA THR A 39 26.95 3.88 2.04
C THR A 39 27.17 2.71 1.08
N PRO A 40 27.58 1.53 1.59
CA PRO A 40 27.81 0.34 0.77
C PRO A 40 26.52 -0.25 0.17
N TYR A 41 25.37 0.01 0.80
CA TYR A 41 24.07 -0.52 0.38
C TYR A 41 23.02 0.58 0.24
N VAL A 42 22.24 0.51 -0.84
CA VAL A 42 21.09 1.39 -1.06
C VAL A 42 19.84 0.58 -1.32
N GLU A 43 18.81 0.79 -0.49
CA GLU A 43 17.50 0.15 -0.61
C GLU A 43 16.49 1.09 -1.27
N MET A 44 15.61 0.55 -2.10
CA MET A 44 14.44 1.26 -2.61
C MET A 44 13.19 0.37 -2.53
N PRO A 45 12.31 0.60 -1.54
CA PRO A 45 11.01 -0.07 -1.50
C PRO A 45 10.08 0.55 -2.56
N ALA A 46 9.56 -0.28 -3.45
CA ALA A 46 8.76 0.17 -4.58
C ALA A 46 7.50 -0.69 -4.77
N VAL A 47 6.35 -0.03 -4.83
CA VAL A 47 5.08 -0.68 -5.25
C VAL A 47 4.97 -0.77 -6.77
N MET A 48 5.58 0.17 -7.48
CA MET A 48 5.43 0.32 -8.93
C MET A 48 6.51 -0.41 -9.74
N ALA A 49 7.41 -1.15 -9.08
CA ALA A 49 8.52 -1.84 -9.75
C ALA A 49 8.04 -2.77 -10.88
N LYS A 50 6.87 -3.41 -10.71
CA LYS A 50 6.28 -4.29 -11.73
C LYS A 50 5.86 -3.57 -13.02
N TYR A 51 5.63 -2.26 -12.99
CA TYR A 51 5.17 -1.47 -14.13
C TYR A 51 6.30 -0.74 -14.83
N ASN A 52 7.32 -0.32 -14.07
CA ASN A 52 8.46 0.40 -14.61
C ASN A 52 9.75 -0.05 -13.92
N PRO A 53 10.58 -0.88 -14.59
CA PRO A 53 11.84 -1.39 -14.04
C PRO A 53 12.96 -0.34 -14.10
N PHE A 54 12.67 0.94 -13.85
CA PHE A 54 13.64 2.03 -14.02
C PHE A 54 14.83 1.91 -13.06
N ALA A 55 14.61 1.36 -11.86
CA ALA A 55 15.65 1.15 -10.87
C ALA A 55 16.51 -0.08 -11.19
N GLU A 56 15.93 -1.14 -11.76
CA GLU A 56 16.70 -2.26 -12.30
C GLU A 56 17.58 -1.80 -13.46
N LYS A 57 17.03 -0.98 -14.36
CA LYS A 57 17.79 -0.29 -15.40
C LYS A 57 18.87 0.64 -14.82
N ALA A 58 18.71 1.15 -13.60
CA ALA A 58 19.72 1.96 -12.93
C ALA A 58 20.84 1.12 -12.27
N GLY A 59 20.71 -0.21 -12.24
CA GLY A 59 21.69 -1.14 -11.65
C GLY A 59 21.26 -1.74 -10.31
N MET A 60 20.07 -1.42 -9.80
CA MET A 60 19.55 -2.06 -8.59
C MET A 60 19.06 -3.49 -8.89
N ARG A 61 19.11 -4.38 -7.90
CA ARG A 61 18.63 -5.76 -8.01
C ARG A 61 17.35 -5.93 -7.20
N LYS A 62 16.34 -6.57 -7.78
CA LYS A 62 15.15 -7.00 -7.04
C LYS A 62 15.55 -8.15 -6.11
N ILE A 63 15.48 -7.93 -4.79
CA ILE A 63 15.91 -8.92 -3.79
C ILE A 63 14.74 -9.62 -3.07
N ALA A 64 13.60 -8.94 -2.93
CA ALA A 64 12.44 -9.51 -2.26
C ALA A 64 11.13 -8.91 -2.80
N GLU A 65 10.05 -9.69 -2.67
CA GLU A 65 8.69 -9.24 -2.94
C GLU A 65 7.81 -9.62 -1.73
N GLN A 66 7.22 -8.61 -1.09
CA GLN A 66 6.29 -8.82 0.00
C GLN A 66 4.87 -8.84 -0.57
N PRO A 67 4.15 -9.97 -0.42
CA PRO A 67 2.75 -10.06 -0.82
C PRO A 67 1.87 -9.19 0.11
N PRO A 68 0.63 -8.89 -0.31
CA PRO A 68 -0.32 -8.21 0.55
C PRO A 68 -0.58 -8.98 1.85
N PRO A 69 -0.90 -8.29 2.96
CA PRO A 69 -1.28 -8.95 4.20
C PRO A 69 -2.47 -9.89 4.02
N LYS A 70 -2.47 -11.03 4.74
CA LYS A 70 -3.51 -12.06 4.63
C LYS A 70 -4.90 -11.52 4.96
N GLU A 71 -4.98 -10.58 5.89
CA GLU A 71 -6.20 -9.88 6.30
C GLU A 71 -6.80 -9.09 5.13
N ALA A 72 -5.96 -8.35 4.41
CA ALA A 72 -6.38 -7.57 3.24
C ALA A 72 -6.79 -8.49 2.08
N LEU A 73 -6.12 -9.64 1.90
CA LEU A 73 -6.51 -10.64 0.89
C LEU A 73 -7.92 -11.19 1.14
N LYS A 74 -8.23 -11.57 2.39
CA LYS A 74 -9.56 -12.08 2.77
C LYS A 74 -10.67 -11.04 2.60
N ILE A 75 -10.40 -9.79 2.96
CA ILE A 75 -11.34 -8.68 2.74
C ILE A 75 -11.54 -8.43 1.23
N ALA A 76 -10.45 -8.44 0.45
CA ALA A 76 -10.51 -8.26 -1.00
C ALA A 76 -11.28 -9.39 -1.69
N GLU A 77 -11.20 -10.63 -1.19
CA GLU A 77 -12.01 -11.74 -1.66
C GLU A 77 -13.51 -11.52 -1.41
N THR A 78 -13.87 -11.07 -0.21
CA THR A 78 -15.27 -10.71 0.12
C THR A 78 -15.76 -9.58 -0.78
N LEU A 79 -14.95 -8.52 -0.97
CA LEU A 79 -15.27 -7.43 -1.88
C LEU A 79 -15.48 -7.90 -3.33
N ARG A 80 -14.67 -8.86 -3.79
CA ARG A 80 -14.82 -9.45 -5.14
C ARG A 80 -16.16 -10.19 -5.26
N GLN A 81 -16.54 -10.98 -4.26
CA GLN A 81 -17.83 -11.68 -4.23
C GLN A 81 -19.02 -10.70 -4.24
N LEU A 82 -18.87 -9.54 -3.60
CA LEU A 82 -19.83 -8.44 -3.63
C LEU A 82 -19.79 -7.60 -4.93
N GLY A 83 -19.03 -8.02 -5.93
CA GLY A 83 -18.99 -7.37 -7.25
C GLY A 83 -18.11 -6.11 -7.34
N PHE A 84 -17.19 -5.91 -6.40
CA PHE A 84 -16.18 -4.84 -6.50
C PHE A 84 -15.03 -5.25 -7.43
N ASN A 85 -14.59 -4.30 -8.25
CA ASN A 85 -13.35 -4.39 -8.99
C ASN A 85 -12.18 -4.00 -8.08
N ILE A 86 -11.31 -4.97 -7.78
CA ILE A 86 -10.17 -4.82 -6.88
C ILE A 86 -9.17 -3.76 -7.38
N GLN A 87 -9.10 -3.51 -8.68
CA GLN A 87 -8.22 -2.49 -9.26
C GLN A 87 -8.74 -1.07 -9.01
N LEU A 88 -10.04 -0.91 -8.76
CA LEU A 88 -10.70 0.39 -8.59
C LEU A 88 -10.99 0.74 -7.13
N LEU A 89 -10.51 -0.04 -6.16
CA LEU A 89 -10.71 0.23 -4.73
C LEU A 89 -10.07 1.56 -4.28
N GLY A 90 -9.11 2.08 -5.04
CA GLY A 90 -8.53 3.41 -4.79
C GLY A 90 -9.46 4.59 -5.10
N SER A 91 -10.52 4.37 -5.90
CA SER A 91 -11.47 5.41 -6.33
C SER A 91 -12.63 5.52 -5.37
N GLU A 92 -12.66 6.61 -4.59
CA GLU A 92 -13.72 6.85 -3.60
C GLU A 92 -15.11 6.97 -4.26
N LYS A 93 -15.20 7.60 -5.44
CA LYS A 93 -16.45 7.71 -6.21
C LYS A 93 -17.00 6.35 -6.60
N TYR A 94 -16.14 5.47 -7.13
CA TYR A 94 -16.52 4.11 -7.53
C TYR A 94 -16.97 3.28 -6.32
N VAL A 95 -16.22 3.35 -5.23
CA VAL A 95 -16.52 2.57 -4.03
C VAL A 95 -17.83 3.04 -3.40
N LEU A 96 -18.06 4.36 -3.30
CA LEU A 96 -19.30 4.91 -2.75
C LEU A 96 -20.52 4.54 -3.60
N SER A 97 -20.43 4.67 -4.93
CA SER A 97 -21.55 4.30 -5.80
C SER A 97 -21.89 2.81 -5.68
N LYS A 98 -20.86 1.94 -5.59
CA LYS A 98 -21.08 0.51 -5.36
C LYS A 98 -21.67 0.22 -3.98
N LEU A 99 -21.19 0.87 -2.93
CA LEU A 99 -21.73 0.70 -1.58
C LEU A 99 -23.21 1.09 -1.48
N GLN A 100 -23.64 2.12 -2.21
CA GLN A 100 -25.05 2.53 -2.26
C GLN A 100 -25.96 1.51 -2.96
N THR A 101 -25.42 0.68 -3.86
CA THR A 101 -26.17 -0.37 -4.56
C THR A 101 -26.28 -1.68 -3.79
N LEU A 102 -25.57 -1.82 -2.66
CA LEU A 102 -25.58 -3.06 -1.87
C LEU A 102 -26.81 -3.16 -0.98
N SER A 103 -27.26 -4.41 -0.76
CA SER A 103 -28.29 -4.70 0.23
C SER A 103 -27.75 -4.53 1.66
N ASN A 104 -28.66 -4.40 2.63
CA ASN A 104 -28.29 -4.37 4.05
C ASN A 104 -27.56 -5.66 4.48
N GLU A 105 -27.90 -6.81 3.88
CA GLU A 105 -27.23 -8.09 4.15
C GLU A 105 -25.77 -8.08 3.66
N ASP A 106 -25.53 -7.54 2.46
CA ASP A 106 -24.20 -7.42 1.88
C ASP A 106 -23.31 -6.43 2.65
N LEU A 107 -23.90 -5.32 3.11
CA LEU A 107 -23.22 -4.41 4.02
C LEU A 107 -22.87 -5.08 5.35
N GLY A 108 -23.73 -5.98 5.85
CA GLY A 108 -23.45 -6.81 7.02
C GLY A 108 -22.27 -7.76 6.79
N LYS A 109 -22.24 -8.46 5.64
CA LYS A 109 -21.13 -9.34 5.24
C LYS A 109 -19.81 -8.57 5.14
N LEU A 110 -19.85 -7.37 4.56
CA LEU A 110 -18.69 -6.50 4.44
C LEU A 110 -18.15 -6.06 5.81
N ARG A 111 -19.02 -5.58 6.70
CA ARG A 111 -18.64 -5.20 8.08
C ARG A 111 -18.04 -6.39 8.83
N ALA A 112 -18.66 -7.57 8.72
CA ALA A 112 -18.15 -8.80 9.32
C ALA A 112 -16.77 -9.19 8.78
N ALA A 113 -16.51 -9.01 7.48
CA ALA A 113 -15.20 -9.29 6.89
C ALA A 113 -14.10 -8.39 7.46
N PHE A 114 -14.36 -7.08 7.63
CA PHE A 114 -13.42 -6.16 8.28
C PHE A 114 -13.24 -6.47 9.78
N ALA A 115 -14.31 -6.84 10.49
CA ALA A 115 -14.25 -7.19 11.91
C ALA A 115 -13.44 -8.48 12.17
N LYS A 116 -13.58 -9.48 11.29
CA LYS A 116 -12.83 -10.76 11.37
C LYS A 116 -11.35 -10.61 11.01
N ASN A 117 -11.00 -9.62 10.21
CA ASN A 117 -9.65 -9.42 9.67
C ASN A 117 -9.05 -8.06 10.12
N PRO A 118 -8.81 -7.87 11.43
CA PRO A 118 -8.25 -6.64 11.93
C PRO A 118 -6.80 -6.46 11.47
N HIS A 119 -6.45 -5.26 11.01
CA HIS A 119 -5.09 -4.92 10.61
C HIS A 119 -4.71 -3.53 11.14
N ALA A 120 -3.46 -3.32 11.54
CA ALA A 120 -2.99 -2.10 12.19
C ALA A 120 -3.33 -0.82 11.38
N ARG A 121 -3.23 -0.87 10.04
CA ARG A 121 -3.62 0.27 9.18
C ARG A 121 -5.12 0.58 9.19
N PHE A 122 -5.99 -0.42 9.35
CA PHE A 122 -7.42 -0.17 9.50
C PHE A 122 -7.73 0.42 10.87
N MET A 123 -7.06 -0.05 11.92
CA MET A 123 -7.22 0.50 13.27
C MET A 123 -6.75 1.95 13.36
N LYS A 124 -5.58 2.27 12.78
CA LYS A 124 -5.02 3.63 12.78
C LYS A 124 -5.96 4.66 12.13
N TYR A 125 -6.85 4.23 11.24
CA TYR A 125 -7.87 5.11 10.65
C TYR A 125 -8.92 5.54 11.68
N PHE A 126 -9.38 4.62 12.54
CA PHE A 126 -10.33 4.94 13.61
C PHE A 126 -9.66 5.62 14.80
N PHE A 127 -8.41 5.26 15.09
CA PHE A 127 -7.68 5.75 16.25
C PHE A 127 -6.29 6.29 15.86
N PRO A 128 -6.21 7.52 15.31
CA PRO A 128 -4.94 8.11 14.89
C PRO A 128 -3.92 8.24 16.03
N HIS A 129 -4.41 8.40 17.26
CA HIS A 129 -3.61 8.65 18.47
C HIS A 129 -3.29 7.38 19.28
N LEU A 130 -3.86 6.23 18.94
CA LEU A 130 -3.62 4.97 19.65
C LEU A 130 -2.78 4.04 18.76
N LEU A 131 -1.57 3.70 19.22
CA LEU A 131 -0.63 2.85 18.50
C LEU A 131 -1.19 1.43 18.26
N TYR A 132 -2.08 0.97 19.14
CA TYR A 132 -2.75 -0.33 19.09
C TYR A 132 -4.18 -0.16 19.62
N GLY A 133 -5.12 0.25 18.75
CA GLY A 133 -6.53 0.34 19.12
C GLY A 133 -7.04 -1.00 19.66
N TYR A 134 -7.84 -0.97 20.74
CA TYR A 134 -8.41 -2.18 21.32
C TYR A 134 -9.30 -2.87 20.28
N LYS A 135 -9.03 -4.16 20.01
CA LYS A 135 -9.74 -4.96 18.99
C LYS A 135 -11.27 -4.93 19.16
N LYS A 136 -11.78 -4.88 20.41
CA LYS A 136 -13.21 -4.76 20.70
C LYS A 136 -13.80 -3.43 20.21
N VAL A 137 -13.15 -2.33 20.52
CA VAL A 137 -13.57 -0.97 20.12
C VAL A 137 -13.54 -0.83 18.60
N TYR A 138 -12.56 -1.43 17.93
CA TYR A 138 -12.50 -1.46 16.46
C TYR A 138 -13.71 -2.17 15.84
N ILE A 139 -14.12 -3.31 16.39
CA ILE A 139 -15.29 -4.07 15.88
C ILE A 139 -16.58 -3.27 16.05
N GLU A 140 -16.76 -2.62 17.20
CA GLU A 140 -17.90 -1.74 17.46
C GLU A 140 -17.97 -0.56 16.48
N GLU A 141 -16.85 0.10 16.23
CA GLU A 141 -16.76 1.21 15.28
C GLU A 141 -17.01 0.79 13.83
N ILE A 142 -16.60 -0.42 13.42
CA ILE A 142 -16.95 -0.96 12.10
C ILE A 142 -18.45 -1.21 11.98
N ASN A 143 -19.08 -1.75 13.03
CA ASN A 143 -20.51 -2.03 13.01
C ASN A 143 -21.34 -0.74 12.90
N LYS A 144 -20.88 0.34 13.53
CA LYS A 144 -21.49 1.68 13.47
C LYS A 144 -21.03 2.51 12.25
N ALA A 145 -20.12 2.00 11.42
CA ALA A 145 -19.54 2.77 10.33
C ALA A 145 -20.58 3.13 9.26
N ASP A 146 -20.58 4.40 8.87
CA ASP A 146 -21.32 4.92 7.73
C ASP A 146 -20.68 4.50 6.39
N LEU A 147 -21.41 4.69 5.29
CA LEU A 147 -20.92 4.32 3.96
C LEU A 147 -19.62 5.04 3.59
N LYS A 148 -19.43 6.28 4.05
CA LYS A 148 -18.18 7.04 3.79
C LYS A 148 -16.99 6.45 4.53
N ARG A 149 -17.14 6.07 5.81
CA ARG A 149 -16.07 5.37 6.54
C ARG A 149 -15.76 4.02 5.90
N LEU A 150 -16.77 3.24 5.51
CA LEU A 150 -16.56 1.97 4.80
C LEU A 150 -15.81 2.17 3.48
N ALA A 151 -16.16 3.20 2.69
CA ALA A 151 -15.47 3.51 1.45
C ALA A 151 -13.97 3.81 1.67
N ARG A 152 -13.66 4.55 2.73
CA ARG A 152 -12.27 4.85 3.10
C ARG A 152 -11.52 3.61 3.58
N LEU A 153 -12.15 2.71 4.33
CA LEU A 153 -11.53 1.43 4.70
C LEU A 153 -11.24 0.55 3.48
N ILE A 154 -12.16 0.50 2.52
CA ILE A 154 -11.95 -0.19 1.24
C ILE A 154 -10.77 0.41 0.47
N LYS A 155 -10.63 1.74 0.48
CA LYS A 155 -9.46 2.43 -0.10
C LYS A 155 -8.15 2.01 0.57
N VAL A 156 -8.14 1.93 1.91
CA VAL A 156 -6.98 1.42 2.67
C VAL A 156 -6.70 -0.04 2.30
N CYS A 157 -7.74 -0.86 2.11
CA CYS A 157 -7.59 -2.25 1.65
C CYS A 157 -6.94 -2.29 0.26
N GLY A 158 -7.40 -1.45 -0.68
CA GLY A 158 -6.77 -1.30 -2.01
C GLY A 158 -5.29 -0.93 -1.94
N PHE A 159 -4.91 -0.05 -0.99
CA PHE A 159 -3.51 0.29 -0.74
C PHE A 159 -2.71 -0.87 -0.13
N LEU A 160 -3.30 -1.67 0.75
CA LEU A 160 -2.66 -2.87 1.33
C LEU A 160 -2.51 -4.01 0.32
N MET A 161 -3.39 -4.08 -0.67
CA MET A 161 -3.36 -5.05 -1.77
C MET A 161 -2.19 -4.82 -2.75
N GLN A 162 -1.48 -3.71 -2.63
CA GLN A 162 -0.30 -3.42 -3.43
C GLN A 162 0.89 -4.28 -2.97
N ARG A 163 1.45 -5.06 -3.91
CA ARG A 163 2.70 -5.79 -3.67
C ARG A 163 3.85 -4.82 -3.53
N LYS A 164 4.70 -5.04 -2.53
CA LYS A 164 5.91 -4.24 -2.34
C LYS A 164 7.11 -5.02 -2.83
N VAL A 165 7.88 -4.41 -3.71
CA VAL A 165 9.14 -4.95 -4.19
C VAL A 165 10.27 -4.20 -3.48
N TYR A 166 11.24 -4.94 -2.99
CA TYR A 166 12.44 -4.41 -2.37
C TYR A 166 13.59 -4.54 -3.36
N LEU A 167 14.15 -3.40 -3.74
CA LEU A 167 15.34 -3.33 -4.59
C LEU A 167 16.54 -2.94 -3.75
N LEU A 168 17.67 -3.58 -4.01
CA LEU A 168 18.93 -3.32 -3.35
C LEU A 168 20.02 -3.06 -4.39
N TRP A 169 20.81 -2.03 -4.15
CA TRP A 169 22.07 -1.82 -4.83
C TRP A 169 23.21 -2.01 -3.83
N SER A 170 24.28 -2.63 -4.30
CA SER A 170 25.54 -2.78 -3.58
C SER A 170 26.65 -2.21 -4.44
N LYS A 171 27.60 -1.51 -3.81
CA LYS A 171 28.79 -0.98 -4.47
C LYS A 171 29.68 -2.08 -5.05
#